data_AF-A0A1H7ZX83-F1
#
_entry.id   AF-A0A1H7ZX83-F1
#
_cell.length_a   1.000
_cell.length_b   1.000
_cell.length_c   1.000
_cell.angle_alpha   90.00
_cell.angle_beta   90.00
_cell.angle_gamma   90.00
#
_symmetry.space_group_name_H-M   'P 1'
#
loop_
_entity.id
_entity.type
_entity.pdbx_description
1 polymer ?
#
loop_
_entity_poly.entity_id
_entity_poly.type
_entity_poly.pdbx_seq_one_letter_code
_entity_poly.pdbx_strand_id
1 'polypeptide(L)' 'MVSFKHRNIRSAYRSLKYNMDYLFTFEKYPELNIEKTTNRLESLFGELKRKLSNHNGLTKYHKIMFIKDFLNKRSW' A
#
# COMPACT_ATOMS: atom_id res chain seq x y z
N MET A 1 17.59 24.95 4.22
CA MET A 1 16.73 23.77 4.47
C MET A 1 15.72 24.13 5.54
N VAL A 2 14.43 23.93 5.31
CA VAL A 2 13.40 24.16 6.35
C VAL A 2 13.69 23.23 7.53
N SER A 3 14.00 23.81 8.70
CA SER A 3 14.29 23.05 9.91
C SER A 3 13.00 22.77 10.67
N PHE A 4 12.39 21.61 10.41
CA PHE A 4 11.24 21.18 11.22
C PHE A 4 11.74 20.69 12.58
N LYS A 5 11.15 21.18 13.67
CA LYS A 5 11.50 20.81 15.06
C LYS A 5 11.33 19.31 15.32
N HIS A 6 10.30 18.70 14.77
CA HIS A 6 9.92 17.31 15.03
C HIS A 6 10.49 16.31 14.02
N ARG A 7 11.02 15.19 14.51
CA ARG A 7 11.58 14.10 13.71
C ARG A 7 10.57 13.54 12.69
N ASN A 8 9.32 13.34 13.10
CA ASN A 8 8.28 12.76 12.24
C ASN A 8 7.98 13.66 11.03
N ILE A 9 7.92 14.98 11.24
CA ILE A 9 7.69 15.95 10.16
C ILE A 9 8.88 15.96 9.19
N ARG A 10 10.12 15.94 9.71
CA ARG A 10 11.31 15.82 8.85
C ARG A 10 11.29 14.55 8.01
N SER A 11 10.88 13.43 8.61
CA SER A 11 10.78 12.13 7.92
C SER A 11 9.70 12.15 6.85
N ALA A 12 8.52 12.69 7.16
CA ALA A 12 7.42 12.82 6.21
C ALA A 12 7.80 13.72 5.02
N TYR A 13 8.40 14.89 5.29
CA TYR A 13 8.87 15.80 4.24
C TYR A 13 9.92 15.13 3.34
N ARG A 14 10.91 14.44 3.92
CA ARG A 14 11.90 13.69 3.15
C ARG A 14 11.24 12.63 2.28
N SER A 15 10.30 11.86 2.84
CA SER A 15 9.55 10.85 2.09
C SER A 15 8.81 11.45 0.90
N LEU A 16 8.06 12.53 1.09
CA LEU A 16 7.35 13.23 0.02
C LEU A 16 8.33 13.74 -1.05
N LYS A 17 9.43 14.39 -0.63
CA LYS A 17 10.42 14.93 -1.55
C LYS A 17 11.07 13.83 -2.42
N TYR A 18 11.41 12.69 -1.82
CA TYR A 18 12.04 11.58 -2.55
C TYR A 18 11.06 10.82 -3.45
N ASN A 19 9.78 10.77 -3.08
CA ASN A 19 8.77 10.00 -3.81
C ASN A 19 7.87 10.87 -4.70
N MET A 20 8.16 12.16 -4.83
CA MET A 20 7.29 13.13 -5.53
C MET A 20 7.01 12.69 -6.97
N ASP A 21 8.04 12.23 -7.70
CA ASP A 21 7.91 11.79 -9.10
C ASP A 21 7.00 10.56 -9.24
N TYR A 22 6.92 9.71 -8.22
CA TYR A 22 6.07 8.52 -8.22
C TYR A 22 4.63 8.84 -7.79
N LEU A 23 4.44 9.83 -6.92
CA LEU A 23 3.12 10.16 -6.37
C LEU A 23 2.14 10.63 -7.45
N PHE A 24 2.65 11.31 -8.48
CA PHE A 24 1.87 11.85 -9.61
C PHE A 24 2.00 11.02 -10.88
N THR A 25 2.40 9.74 -10.78
CA THR A 25 2.52 8.85 -11.95
C THR A 25 1.21 8.75 -12.74
N PHE A 26 0.07 8.72 -12.04
CA PHE A 26 -1.26 8.66 -12.66
C PHE A 26 -1.60 9.89 -13.50
N GLU A 27 -1.03 11.05 -13.15
CA GLU A 27 -1.23 12.32 -13.88
C GLU A 27 -0.24 12.43 -15.04
N LYS A 28 1.00 11.95 -14.85
CA LYS A 28 2.04 11.97 -15.87
C LYS A 28 1.78 10.98 -17.03
N TYR A 29 1.14 9.85 -16.74
CA TYR A 29 0.89 8.77 -17.69
C TYR A 29 -0.59 8.34 -17.69
N PRO A 30 -1.50 9.20 -18.19
CA PRO A 30 -2.94 8.90 -18.21
C PRO A 30 -3.28 7.65 -19.04
N GLU A 31 -2.45 7.29 -20.02
CA GLU A 31 -2.59 6.11 -20.86
C GLU A 31 -2.47 4.79 -20.08
N LEU A 32 -1.82 4.80 -18.91
CA LEU A 32 -1.73 3.64 -18.03
C LEU A 32 -3.02 3.39 -17.23
N ASN A 33 -3.98 4.32 -17.30
CA ASN A 33 -5.28 4.24 -16.62
C ASN A 33 -5.16 3.90 -15.12
N ILE A 34 -4.15 4.48 -14.46
CA ILE A 34 -3.94 4.32 -13.02
C ILE A 34 -5.02 5.12 -12.29
N GLU A 35 -5.70 4.48 -11.35
CA GLU A 35 -6.71 5.14 -10.53
C GLU A 35 -6.08 6.29 -9.72
N LYS A 36 -6.75 7.46 -9.71
CA LYS A 36 -6.33 8.64 -8.93
C LYS A 36 -6.56 8.51 -7.42
N THR A 37 -7.23 7.44 -6.97
CA THR A 37 -7.55 7.19 -5.57
C THR A 37 -6.99 5.85 -5.12
N THR A 38 -6.76 5.70 -3.82
CA THR A 38 -6.28 4.45 -3.22
C THR A 38 -7.40 3.53 -2.75
N ASN A 39 -8.67 3.85 -3.04
CA ASN A 39 -9.85 3.15 -2.53
C ASN A 39 -9.81 1.65 -2.80
N ARG A 40 -9.41 1.25 -4.02
CA ARG A 40 -9.31 -0.15 -4.39
C ARG A 40 -8.24 -0.89 -3.59
N LEU A 41 -7.08 -0.25 -3.37
CA LEU A 41 -6.02 -0.80 -2.54
C LEU A 41 -6.46 -0.93 -1.08
N GLU A 42 -7.07 0.11 -0.52
CA GLU A 42 -7.57 0.10 0.86
C GLU A 42 -8.62 -0.99 1.09
N SER A 43 -9.57 -1.12 0.16
CA SER A 43 -10.59 -2.17 0.20
C SER A 43 -9.96 -3.58 0.15
N LEU A 44 -9.05 -3.82 -0.81
CA LEU A 44 -8.35 -5.09 -0.96
C LEU A 44 -7.55 -5.46 0.30
N PHE A 45 -6.77 -4.53 0.84
CA PHE A 45 -5.97 -4.76 2.03
C PHE A 45 -6.83 -4.86 3.30
N GLY A 46 -7.97 -4.17 3.36
CA GLY A 46 -8.96 -4.31 4.42
C GLY A 46 -9.53 -5.73 4.47
N GLU A 47 -9.91 -6.26 3.32
CA GLU A 47 -10.38 -7.65 3.20
C GLU A 47 -9.28 -8.66 3.56
N LEU A 48 -8.06 -8.45 3.06
CA LEU A 48 -6.92 -9.32 3.38
C LEU A 48 -6.67 -9.38 4.89
N LYS A 49 -6.61 -8.22 5.56
CA LYS A 49 -6.38 -8.13 7.01
C LYS A 49 -7.49 -8.82 7.79
N ARG A 50 -8.75 -8.62 7.39
CA ARG A 50 -9.91 -9.27 8.01
C ARG A 50 -9.80 -10.79 7.95
N LYS A 51 -9.54 -11.35 6.75
CA LYS A 51 -9.41 -12.81 6.61
C LYS A 51 -8.19 -13.36 7.34
N LEU A 52 -7.06 -12.64 7.34
CA LEU A 52 -5.85 -13.06 8.03
C LEU A 52 -6.02 -13.02 9.57
N SER A 53 -6.77 -12.06 10.09
CA SER A 53 -7.05 -11.92 11.52
C SER A 53 -7.81 -13.12 12.09
N ASN A 54 -8.68 -13.75 11.29
CA ASN A 54 -9.35 -15.00 11.67
C ASN A 54 -8.36 -16.18 11.82
N HIS A 55 -7.12 -16.03 11.34
CA HIS A 55 -6.07 -17.06 11.33
C HIS A 55 -4.80 -16.61 12.06
N ASN A 56 -4.95 -15.98 13.24
CA ASN A 56 -3.82 -15.44 14.02
C ASN A 56 -2.74 -16.49 14.38
N GLY A 57 -3.13 -17.77 14.50
CA GLY A 57 -2.23 -18.89 14.83
C GLY A 57 -1.34 -19.38 13.67
N LEU A 58 -1.45 -18.80 12.47
CA LEU A 58 -0.60 -19.21 11.36
C LEU A 58 0.87 -18.85 11.59
N THR A 59 1.75 -19.78 11.23
CA THR A 59 3.18 -19.52 11.11
C THR A 59 3.44 -18.47 10.01
N LYS A 60 4.60 -17.81 10.06
CA LYS A 60 5.00 -16.84 9.03
C LYS A 60 4.92 -17.42 7.62
N TYR A 61 5.34 -18.68 7.45
CA TYR A 61 5.26 -19.40 6.17
C TYR A 61 3.82 -19.51 5.66
N HIS A 62 2.90 -19.97 6.51
CA HIS A 62 1.50 -20.11 6.11
C HIS A 62 0.80 -18.77 5.90
N LYS A 63 1.18 -17.71 6.62
CA LYS A 63 0.71 -16.34 6.34
C LYS A 63 1.13 -15.88 4.94
N ILE A 64 2.36 -16.17 4.53
CA ILE A 64 2.85 -15.84 3.17
C ILE A 64 2.07 -16.64 2.12
N MET A 65 1.86 -17.94 2.33
CA MET A 65 1.04 -18.76 1.43
C MET A 65 -0.39 -18.24 1.32
N PHE A 66 -1.01 -17.89 2.44
CA PHE A 66 -2.35 -17.30 2.48
C PHE A 66 -2.42 -16.00 1.67
N ILE A 67 -1.47 -15.09 1.86
CA ILE A 67 -1.42 -13.82 1.12
C ILE A 67 -1.23 -14.08 -0.38
N LYS A 68 -0.35 -15.02 -0.76
CA LYS A 68 -0.15 -15.41 -2.16
C LYS A 68 -1.44 -15.97 -2.77
N ASP A 69 -2.11 -16.90 -2.08
CA ASP A 69 -3.39 -17.46 -2.53
C ASP A 69 -4.47 -16.39 -2.63
N PHE A 70 -4.57 -15.50 -1.63
CA PHE A 70 -5.52 -14.39 -1.63
C PHE A 70 -5.32 -13.45 -2.83
N LEU A 71 -4.08 -13.08 -3.15
CA LEU A 71 -3.77 -12.20 -4.27
C LEU A 71 -3.86 -12.91 -5.63
N ASN A 72 -3.67 -14.23 -5.67
CA ASN A 72 -3.76 -15.04 -6.89
C ASN A 72 -5.18 -15.54 -7.17
N LYS A 73 -6.10 -15.48 -6.20
CA LYS A 73 -7.52 -15.77 -6.43
C LYS A 73 -8.05 -14.77 -7.45
N ARG A 74 -8.11 -15.22 -8.71
CA ARG A 74 -8.90 -14.60 -9.75
C ARG A 74 -10.30 -14.44 -9.19
N SER A 75 -10.74 -13.20 -9.09
CA SER A 75 -12.11 -12.80 -8.79
C SER A 75 -13.05 -13.73 -9.57
N TRP A 76 -13.82 -14.55 -8.86
CA TRP A 76 -15.01 -15.18 -9.43
C TRP A 76 -16.11 -14.13 -9.51
#